data_AF-A0A352MX41-F1
#
_entry.id   AF-A0A352MX41-F1
#
_cell.length_a   1.000
_cell.length_b   1.000
_cell.length_c   1.000
_cell.angle_alpha   90.00
_cell.angle_beta   90.00
_cell.angle_gamma   90.00
#
_symmetry.space_group_name_H-M   'P 1'
#
loop_
_entity.id
_entity.type
_entity.pdbx_description
1 polymer ?
#
loop_
_entity_poly.entity_id
_entity_poly.type
_entity_poly.pdbx_seq_one_letter_code
_entity_poly.pdbx_strand_id
1 'polypeptide(L)'
;MNNVNLKKLLNDYERKRIQEENNLEYRKNELYNSYPRLQEIDRELSSLAISSAKQLIQKNSKDIINNLNNSITKLKKEKNELLFSIGKDYNYLTPNYDCNICKDTGYIINNYETKMCNCLKQKLFNLEFSINFL
;
A
#
# COMPACT_ATOMS: atom_id res chain seq x y z
N MET A 1 7.69 30.99 5.56
CA MET A 1 7.13 29.72 6.09
C MET A 1 7.67 29.49 7.48
N ASN A 2 6.80 29.42 8.48
CA ASN A 2 7.22 29.20 9.86
C ASN A 2 7.67 27.72 10.00
N ASN A 3 8.99 27.49 9.95
CA ASN A 3 9.60 26.15 9.82
C ASN A 3 9.12 25.19 10.94
N VAL A 4 8.81 25.74 12.12
CA VAL A 4 8.30 24.99 13.27
C VAL A 4 6.93 24.33 13.00
N ASN A 5 5.99 25.05 12.40
CA ASN A 5 4.64 24.52 12.13
C ASN A 5 4.69 23.41 11.07
N LEU A 6 5.51 23.60 10.03
CA LEU A 6 5.74 22.57 9.03
C LEU A 6 6.36 21.31 9.63
N LYS A 7 7.41 21.46 10.45
CA LYS A 7 8.05 20.33 11.12
C LYS A 7 7.06 19.57 12.02
N LYS A 8 6.25 20.29 12.80
CA LYS A 8 5.23 19.70 13.66
C LYS A 8 4.21 18.89 12.85
N LEU A 9 3.69 19.46 11.76
CA LEU A 9 2.76 18.76 10.88
C LEU A 9 3.39 17.52 10.25
N LEU A 10 4.62 17.60 9.76
CA LEU A 10 5.30 16.43 9.16
C LEU A 10 5.51 15.31 10.18
N ASN A 11 5.82 15.64 11.44
CA ASN A 11 5.87 14.64 12.51
C ASN A 11 4.49 13.99 12.75
N ASP A 12 3.40 14.77 12.71
CA ASP A 12 2.04 14.23 12.86
C ASP A 12 1.65 13.31 11.69
N TYR A 13 2.06 13.66 10.46
CA TYR A 13 1.89 12.84 9.26
C TYR A 13 2.62 11.51 9.40
N GLU A 14 3.91 11.53 9.76
CA GLU A 14 4.70 10.31 9.91
C GLU A 14 4.17 9.43 11.04
N ARG A 15 3.74 10.00 12.17
CA ARG A 15 3.13 9.23 13.26
C ARG A 15 1.87 8.49 12.78
N LYS A 16 1.00 9.15 12.02
CA LYS A 16 -0.22 8.53 11.47
C LYS A 16 0.11 7.42 10.49
N ARG A 17 1.08 7.68 9.61
CA ARG A 17 1.55 6.70 8.63
C ARG A 17 2.10 5.44 9.30
N ILE A 18 3.00 5.59 10.27
CA ILE A 18 3.55 4.47 11.06
C ILE A 18 2.44 3.72 11.80
N GLN A 19 1.49 4.44 12.40
CA GLN A 19 0.37 3.81 13.09
C GLN A 19 -0.46 2.94 12.14
N GLU A 20 -0.77 3.42 10.94
CA GLU A 20 -1.53 2.65 9.96
C GLU A 20 -0.73 1.47 9.39
N GLU A 21 0.58 1.63 9.19
CA GLU A 21 1.47 0.53 8.79
C GLU A 21 1.48 -0.58 9.85
N ASN A 22 1.57 -0.23 11.14
CA ASN A 22 1.46 -1.18 12.24
C ASN A 22 0.07 -1.83 12.33
N ASN A 23 -1.01 -1.06 12.17
CA ASN A 23 -2.37 -1.58 12.16
C ASN A 23 -2.60 -2.56 11.01
N LEU A 24 -2.07 -2.26 9.83
CA LEU A 24 -2.15 -3.15 8.68
C LEU A 24 -1.41 -4.45 8.94
N GLU A 25 -0.20 -4.37 9.49
CA GLU A 25 0.60 -5.56 9.81
C GLU A 25 -0.12 -6.45 10.83
N TYR A 26 -0.72 -5.85 11.86
CA TYR A 26 -1.57 -6.56 12.81
C TYR A 26 -2.76 -7.24 12.10
N ARG A 27 -3.53 -6.50 11.28
CA ARG A 27 -4.67 -7.05 10.52
C ARG A 27 -4.26 -8.20 9.60
N LYS A 28 -3.10 -8.10 8.96
CA LYS A 28 -2.54 -9.15 8.10
C LYS A 28 -2.20 -10.40 8.88
N ASN A 29 -1.49 -10.24 10.00
CA ASN A 29 -1.07 -11.37 10.83
C ASN A 29 -2.27 -12.12 11.42
N GLU A 30 -3.24 -11.40 11.99
CA GLU A 30 -4.49 -12.00 12.47
C GLU A 30 -5.22 -12.77 11.37
N LEU A 31 -5.30 -12.17 10.18
CA LEU A 31 -5.99 -12.79 9.05
C LEU A 31 -5.26 -14.04 8.55
N TYR A 32 -3.95 -13.99 8.39
CA TYR A 32 -3.16 -15.13 7.92
C TYR A 32 -3.09 -16.26 8.96
N ASN A 33 -3.08 -15.95 10.25
CA ASN A 33 -3.18 -16.96 11.30
C ASN A 33 -4.55 -17.67 11.26
N SER A 34 -5.62 -16.92 11.00
CA SER A 34 -6.99 -17.46 10.94
C SER A 34 -7.28 -18.18 9.62
N TYR A 35 -6.70 -17.71 8.52
CA TYR A 35 -6.90 -18.22 7.16
C TYR A 35 -5.55 -18.40 6.44
N PRO A 36 -4.75 -19.43 6.82
CA PRO A 36 -3.40 -19.62 6.30
C PRO A 36 -3.30 -19.70 4.78
N ARG A 37 -4.35 -20.20 4.12
CA ARG A 37 -4.43 -20.29 2.66
C ARG A 37 -4.20 -18.93 1.96
N LEU A 38 -4.63 -17.82 2.56
CA LEU A 38 -4.38 -16.48 2.00
C LEU A 38 -2.88 -16.15 1.93
N GLN A 39 -2.11 -16.59 2.93
CA GLN A 39 -0.65 -16.40 2.97
C GLN A 39 0.05 -17.38 2.00
N GLU A 40 -0.44 -18.61 1.90
CA GLU A 40 0.07 -19.60 0.93
C GLU A 40 -0.06 -19.08 -0.50
N ILE A 41 -1.21 -18.51 -0.87
CA ILE A 41 -1.42 -17.92 -2.19
C ILE A 41 -0.39 -16.81 -2.48
N ASP A 42 -0.06 -15.96 -1.51
CA ASP A 42 0.97 -14.92 -1.67
C ASP A 42 2.38 -15.50 -1.88
N ARG A 43 2.69 -16.61 -1.19
CA ARG A 43 3.95 -17.36 -1.40
C ARG A 43 3.99 -18.02 -2.77
N GLU A 44 2.88 -18.63 -3.20
CA GLU A 44 2.75 -19.25 -4.52
C GLU A 44 2.90 -18.21 -5.64
N LEU A 45 2.23 -17.06 -5.55
CA LEU A 45 2.38 -15.96 -6.51
C LEU A 45 3.83 -15.50 -6.62
N SER A 46 4.52 -15.35 -5.49
CA SER A 46 5.94 -14.93 -5.45
C SER A 46 6.85 -15.99 -6.06
N SER A 47 6.67 -17.26 -5.70
CA SER A 47 7.44 -18.40 -6.23
C SER A 47 7.22 -18.58 -7.73
N LEU A 48 5.99 -18.43 -8.19
CA LEU A 48 5.62 -18.47 -9.59
C LEU A 48 6.31 -17.36 -10.39
N ALA A 49 6.28 -16.12 -9.90
CA ALA A 49 6.96 -15.01 -10.57
C ALA A 49 8.47 -15.24 -10.70
N ILE A 50 9.12 -15.70 -9.62
CA ILE A 50 10.56 -15.99 -9.60
C ILE A 50 10.90 -17.15 -10.56
N SER A 51 10.14 -18.25 -10.51
CA SER A 51 10.39 -19.41 -11.35
C SER A 51 10.16 -19.11 -12.83
N SER A 52 9.10 -18.38 -13.19
CA SER A 52 8.87 -17.96 -14.57
C SER A 52 9.94 -17.00 -15.08
N ALA A 53 10.41 -16.05 -14.25
CA ALA A 53 11.51 -15.17 -14.63
C ALA A 53 12.80 -15.95 -14.94
N LYS A 54 13.15 -16.93 -14.09
CA LYS A 54 14.30 -17.82 -14.33
C LYS A 54 14.18 -18.59 -15.65
N GLN A 55 13.00 -19.13 -15.94
CA GLN A 55 12.76 -19.87 -17.18
C GLN A 55 12.85 -18.96 -18.41
N LEU A 56 12.35 -17.73 -18.35
CA LEU A 56 12.42 -16.76 -19.45
C LEU A 56 13.84 -16.35 -19.80
N ILE A 57 14.73 -16.27 -18.80
CA ILE A 57 16.17 -16.03 -19.02
C ILE A 57 16.81 -17.18 -19.80
N GLN A 58 16.44 -18.43 -19.50
CA GLN A 58 16.96 -19.61 -20.17
C GLN A 58 16.36 -19.80 -21.57
N LYS A 59 15.07 -19.49 -21.73
CA LYS A 59 14.33 -19.64 -22.96
C LYS A 59 13.23 -18.59 -23.04
N ASN A 60 13.35 -17.67 -23.99
CA ASN A 60 12.27 -16.75 -24.29
C ASN A 60 11.10 -17.51 -24.96
N SER A 61 10.03 -17.76 -24.22
CA SER A 61 8.86 -18.50 -24.70
C SER A 61 7.55 -17.83 -24.25
N LYS A 62 6.65 -17.64 -25.22
CA LYS A 62 5.29 -17.14 -24.97
C LYS A 62 4.47 -18.09 -24.09
N ASP A 63 4.73 -19.39 -24.16
CA ASP A 63 3.99 -20.38 -23.35
C ASP A 63 4.26 -20.21 -21.85
N ILE A 64 5.51 -19.84 -21.49
CA ILE A 64 5.87 -19.55 -20.09
C ILE A 64 5.05 -18.34 -19.59
N ILE A 65 4.95 -17.30 -20.41
CA ILE A 65 4.18 -16.09 -20.09
C ILE A 65 2.68 -16.41 -19.97
N ASN A 66 2.13 -17.21 -20.89
CA ASN A 66 0.73 -17.62 -20.85
C ASN A 66 0.41 -18.45 -19.61
N ASN A 67 1.26 -19.41 -19.27
CA ASN A 67 1.10 -20.24 -18.07
C ASN A 67 1.20 -19.42 -16.77
N LEU A 68 2.14 -18.48 -16.72
CA LEU A 68 2.28 -17.51 -15.63
C LEU A 68 0.98 -16.71 -15.45
N ASN A 69 0.47 -16.10 -16.52
CA ASN A 69 -0.75 -15.28 -16.48
C ASN A 69 -1.98 -16.09 -16.05
N ASN A 70 -2.14 -17.30 -16.58
CA ASN A 70 -3.23 -18.21 -16.20
C ASN A 70 -3.19 -18.56 -14.72
N SER A 71 -2.01 -18.87 -14.20
CA SER A 71 -1.82 -19.27 -12.79
C SER A 71 -2.02 -18.07 -11.85
N ILE A 72 -1.48 -16.89 -12.19
CA ILE A 72 -1.74 -15.65 -11.45
C ILE A 72 -3.24 -15.35 -11.39
N THR A 73 -3.95 -15.51 -12.51
CA THR A 73 -5.38 -15.22 -12.59
C THR A 73 -6.19 -16.14 -11.67
N LYS A 74 -5.87 -17.43 -11.67
CA LYS A 74 -6.52 -18.43 -10.78
C LYS A 74 -6.26 -18.11 -9.30
N LEU A 75 -5.00 -17.87 -8.94
CA LEU A 75 -4.62 -17.57 -7.56
C LEU A 75 -5.22 -16.27 -7.03
N LYS A 76 -5.27 -15.22 -7.87
CA LYS A 76 -5.96 -13.97 -7.51
C LYS A 76 -7.45 -14.19 -7.33
N LYS A 77 -8.09 -14.95 -8.22
CA LYS A 77 -9.51 -15.28 -8.11
C LYS A 77 -9.80 -16.02 -6.78
N GLU A 78 -9.03 -17.05 -6.48
CA GLU A 78 -9.15 -17.82 -5.22
C GLU A 78 -8.99 -16.91 -3.99
N LYS A 79 -7.96 -16.06 -3.98
CA LYS A 79 -7.74 -15.12 -2.87
C LYS A 79 -8.92 -14.17 -2.68
N ASN A 80 -9.50 -13.67 -3.77
CA ASN A 80 -10.65 -12.79 -3.72
C ASN A 80 -11.90 -13.50 -3.16
N GLU A 81 -12.15 -14.73 -3.61
CA GLU A 81 -13.28 -15.55 -3.14
C GLU A 81 -13.16 -15.86 -1.65
N LEU A 82 -11.95 -16.22 -1.19
CA LEU A 82 -11.67 -16.43 0.24
C LEU A 82 -11.92 -15.17 1.07
N LEU A 83 -11.39 -14.02 0.67
CA LEU A 83 -11.64 -12.75 1.36
C LEU A 83 -13.14 -12.42 1.41
N PHE A 84 -13.85 -12.58 0.29
CA PHE A 84 -15.28 -12.29 0.23
C PHE A 84 -16.09 -13.22 1.13
N SER A 85 -15.72 -14.50 1.20
CA SER A 85 -16.38 -15.49 2.06
C SER A 85 -16.38 -15.14 3.55
N ILE A 86 -15.45 -14.28 3.98
CA ILE A 86 -15.29 -13.81 5.36
C ILE A 86 -15.66 -12.33 5.52
N GLY A 87 -16.38 -11.77 4.54
CA GLY A 87 -16.86 -10.39 4.54
C GLY A 87 -15.74 -9.34 4.40
N LYS A 88 -14.61 -9.70 3.80
CA LYS A 88 -13.47 -8.82 3.53
C LYS A 88 -13.27 -8.63 2.02
N ASP A 89 -12.59 -7.56 1.64
CA ASP A 89 -12.17 -7.31 0.28
C ASP A 89 -10.63 -7.17 0.20
N TYR A 90 -10.10 -6.87 -0.98
CA TYR A 90 -8.67 -6.62 -1.16
C TYR A 90 -8.17 -5.39 -0.40
N ASN A 91 -9.00 -4.38 -0.19
CA ASN A 91 -8.62 -3.17 0.52
C ASN A 91 -8.34 -3.45 1.99
N TYR A 92 -8.93 -4.52 2.55
CA TYR A 92 -8.62 -5.00 3.90
C TYR A 92 -7.13 -5.36 4.10
N LEU A 93 -6.41 -5.68 3.02
CA LEU A 93 -4.96 -5.98 3.06
C LEU A 93 -4.08 -4.81 2.62
N THR A 94 -4.65 -3.60 2.59
CA THR A 94 -3.94 -2.36 2.24
C THR A 94 -4.01 -1.31 3.35
N PRO A 95 -3.03 -0.38 3.42
CA PRO A 95 -3.07 0.69 4.42
C PRO A 95 -4.21 1.67 4.11
N ASN A 96 -4.91 2.11 5.15
CA ASN A 96 -5.93 3.15 5.09
C ASN A 96 -5.34 4.52 5.45
N TYR A 97 -4.55 5.10 4.55
CA TYR A 97 -3.98 6.44 4.77
C TYR A 97 -5.06 7.52 4.78
N ASP A 98 -4.88 8.55 5.60
CA ASP A 98 -5.78 9.72 5.65
C ASP A 98 -5.81 10.44 4.29
N CYS A 99 -4.66 10.49 3.60
CA CYS A 99 -4.53 11.05 2.27
C CYS A 99 -4.07 9.98 1.26
N ASN A 100 -4.99 9.50 0.44
CA ASN A 100 -4.70 8.53 -0.63
C ASN A 100 -3.74 9.03 -1.72
N ILE A 101 -3.53 10.35 -1.82
CA ILE A 101 -2.65 10.96 -2.83
C ILE A 101 -1.18 10.89 -2.40
N CYS A 102 -0.87 11.41 -1.21
CA CYS A 102 0.50 11.42 -0.69
C CYS A 102 0.81 10.25 0.23
N LYS A 103 -0.18 9.41 0.57
CA LYS A 103 -0.05 8.29 1.51
C LYS A 103 0.52 8.74 2.86
N ASP A 104 -0.02 9.85 3.35
CA ASP A 104 0.39 10.51 4.59
C ASP A 104 1.88 10.89 4.68
N THR A 105 2.56 11.06 3.54
CA THR A 105 3.93 11.62 3.52
C THR A 105 3.95 13.15 3.45
N GLY A 106 2.82 13.76 3.10
CA GLY A 106 2.71 15.22 2.89
C GLY A 106 3.27 15.71 1.56
N TYR A 107 3.94 14.86 0.78
CA TYR A 107 4.55 15.19 -0.50
C TYR A 107 4.16 14.19 -1.60
N ILE A 108 4.17 14.65 -2.85
CA ILE A 108 3.93 13.84 -4.04
C ILE A 108 5.22 13.86 -4.86
N ILE A 109 5.69 12.69 -5.28
CA ILE A 109 6.89 12.52 -6.09
C ILE A 109 6.47 12.08 -7.50
N ASN A 110 6.69 12.92 -8.50
CA ASN A 110 6.37 12.64 -9.90
C ASN A 110 7.59 12.98 -10.77
N ASN A 111 8.11 12.02 -11.55
CA ASN A 111 9.17 12.24 -12.55
C ASN A 111 10.32 13.15 -12.05
N TYR A 112 10.89 12.81 -10.88
CA TYR A 112 11.98 13.55 -10.20
C TYR A 112 11.60 14.88 -9.53
N GLU A 113 10.34 15.32 -9.62
CA GLU A 113 9.85 16.49 -8.90
C GLU A 113 9.17 16.07 -7.59
N THR A 114 9.52 16.76 -6.50
CA THR A 114 8.82 16.64 -5.22
C THR A 114 7.97 17.88 -4.99
N LYS A 115 6.66 17.68 -4.83
CA LYS A 115 5.70 18.77 -4.61
C LYS A 115 4.93 18.54 -3.32
N MET A 116 4.72 19.61 -2.56
CA MET A 116 3.88 19.56 -1.36
C MET A 116 2.45 19.16 -1.76
N CYS A 117 1.91 18.16 -1.09
CA CYS A 117 0.55 17.70 -1.33
C CYS A 117 -0.47 18.76 -0.89
N ASN A 118 -1.61 18.83 -1.57
CA ASN A 118 -2.66 19.78 -1.23
C ASN A 118 -3.21 19.56 0.19
N CYS A 119 -3.20 18.33 0.71
CA CYS A 119 -3.60 18.06 2.10
C CYS A 119 -2.68 18.76 3.12
N LEU A 120 -1.37 18.78 2.86
CA LEU A 120 -0.39 19.43 3.73
C LEU A 120 -0.46 20.94 3.59
N LYS A 121 -0.59 21.46 2.35
CA LYS A 121 -0.81 22.89 2.10
C LYS A 121 -2.03 23.42 2.85
N GLN A 122 -3.14 22.71 2.80
CA GLN A 122 -4.37 23.12 3.48
C GLN A 122 -4.21 23.11 5.00
N LYS A 123 -3.57 22.09 5.58
CA LYS A 123 -3.33 22.04 7.03
C LYS A 123 -2.37 23.14 7.50
N LEU A 124 -1.34 23.45 6.72
CA LEU A 124 -0.43 24.57 6.98
C LEU A 124 -1.18 25.90 6.97
N PHE A 125 -1.96 26.15 5.92
CA PHE A 125 -2.79 27.34 5.80
C PHE A 125 -3.72 27.47 7.01
N ASN A 126 -4.44 26.41 7.36
CA ASN A 126 -5.35 26.42 8.50
C ASN A 126 -4.63 26.75 9.82
N LEU A 127 -3.43 26.21 10.05
CA LEU A 127 -2.67 26.52 11.26
C LEU A 127 -2.21 27.98 11.30
N GLU A 128 -1.69 28.51 10.18
CA GLU A 128 -1.21 29.89 10.13
C GLU A 128 -2.36 30.90 10.28
N PHE A 129 -3.51 30.65 9.66
CA PHE A 129 -4.68 31.53 9.80
C PHE A 129 -5.37 31.38 11.15
N SER A 130 -5.46 30.18 11.74
CA SER A 130 -6.11 30.00 13.06
C SER A 130 -5.36 30.70 14.20
N ILE A 131 -4.04 30.86 14.09
CA ILE A 131 -3.21 31.55 15.09
C ILE A 131 -3.36 33.07 14.99
N ASN A 132 -3.65 33.62 13.81
CA ASN A 132 -3.73 35.07 13.60
C ASN A 132 -5.06 35.72 14.05
N PHE A 133 -6.02 34.93 14.53
CA PHE A 133 -7.32 35.40 15.05
C PHE A 133 -7.49 35.15 16.56
N LEU A 134 -6.41 34.81 17.26
CA LEU A 134 -6.33 34.71 18.73
C LEU A 134 -5.29 35.72 19.25
#